data_AF-A0A0S7WI64-F1
#
_entry.id   AF-A0A0S7WI64-F1
#
_cell.length_a   1.000
_cell.length_b   1.000
_cell.length_c   1.000
_cell.angle_alpha   90.00
_cell.angle_beta   90.00
_cell.angle_gamma   90.00
#
_symmetry.space_group_name_H-M   'P 1'
#
loop_
_entity.id
_entity.type
_entity.pdbx_description
1 polymer ?
#
loop_
_entity_poly.entity_id
_entity_poly.type
_entity_poly.pdbx_seq_one_letter_code
_entity_poly.pdbx_strand_id
1 'polypeptide(L)'
;MEDLPEPYGKEFYAWFWKVLAADGHGGSTWSSGVFGFSVQWYGCGDPNGDERVSVSDAIYLVDYLYRGGLDPKGDADVNVDGTVTTADAIYIVTYVYRNGPPPCEPAVPSRKHRARK
;
A
#
# COMPACT_ATOMS: atom_id res chain seq x y z
N MET A 1 4.93 28.39 -8.61
CA MET A 1 4.68 26.95 -8.72
C MET A 1 3.17 26.85 -8.66
N GLU A 2 2.54 26.80 -9.82
CA GLU A 2 1.08 26.82 -9.93
C GLU A 2 0.59 25.39 -9.75
N ASP A 3 -0.20 25.16 -8.71
CA ASP A 3 -0.86 23.89 -8.44
C ASP A 3 -1.85 23.61 -9.58
N LEU A 4 -1.46 22.72 -10.50
CA LEU A 4 -2.36 22.19 -11.50
C LEU A 4 -3.41 21.30 -10.80
N PRO A 5 -4.69 21.40 -11.18
CA PRO A 5 -5.74 20.60 -10.57
C PRO A 5 -5.47 19.11 -10.80
N GLU A 6 -5.30 18.34 -9.72
CA GLU A 6 -5.07 16.90 -9.77
C GLU A 6 -6.23 16.19 -10.49
N PRO A 7 -6.01 15.58 -11.67
CA PRO A 7 -7.05 14.83 -12.39
C PRO A 7 -7.26 13.42 -11.82
N TYR A 8 -6.49 13.02 -10.82
CA TYR A 8 -6.44 11.66 -10.29
C TYR A 8 -6.61 11.73 -8.78
N GLY A 9 -7.61 11.02 -8.25
CA GLY A 9 -7.89 10.95 -6.82
C GLY A 9 -6.64 10.60 -6.01
N LYS A 10 -6.63 11.08 -4.77
CA LYS A 10 -5.50 11.21 -3.82
C LYS A 10 -4.69 9.95 -3.45
N GLU A 11 -4.79 8.83 -4.15
CA GLU A 11 -4.33 7.51 -3.66
C GLU A 11 -3.34 6.79 -4.59
N PHE A 12 -2.92 7.43 -5.69
CA PHE A 12 -1.85 6.90 -6.57
C PHE A 12 -0.61 7.79 -6.48
N TYR A 13 0.48 7.25 -5.92
CA TYR A 13 1.78 7.91 -6.03
C TYR A 13 2.36 7.60 -7.42
N ALA A 14 2.31 8.61 -8.29
CA ALA A 14 2.93 8.57 -9.59
C ALA A 14 4.20 9.42 -9.58
N TRP A 15 5.33 8.82 -9.94
CA TRP A 15 6.59 9.52 -10.08
C TRP A 15 6.95 9.64 -11.55
N PHE A 16 7.46 10.81 -11.90
CA PHE A 16 7.91 11.10 -13.25
C PHE A 16 9.30 11.73 -13.22
N TRP A 17 10.13 11.36 -14.19
CA TRP A 17 11.43 11.98 -14.38
C TRP A 17 11.78 12.10 -15.86
N LYS A 18 12.72 13.00 -16.12
CA LYS A 18 13.44 13.10 -17.38
C LYS A 18 14.93 12.97 -17.11
N VAL A 19 15.67 12.54 -18.11
CA VAL A 19 17.13 12.41 -18.03
C VAL A 19 17.75 13.56 -18.81
N LEU A 20 18.71 14.27 -18.21
CA LEU A 20 19.54 15.26 -18.88
C LEU A 20 20.86 14.60 -19.27
N ALA A 21 21.19 14.58 -20.56
CA ALA A 21 22.53 14.23 -21.03
C ALA A 21 23.33 15.53 -21.21
N ALA A 22 24.54 15.59 -20.68
CA ALA A 22 25.45 16.71 -20.84
C ALA A 22 26.85 16.22 -21.21
N ASP A 23 27.55 16.97 -22.05
CA ASP A 23 28.94 16.71 -22.41
C ASP A 23 29.92 17.65 -21.69
N GLY A 24 31.22 17.39 -21.86
CA GLY A 24 32.28 18.22 -21.26
C GLY A 24 32.50 19.59 -21.91
N HIS A 25 31.76 19.91 -22.98
CA HIS A 25 31.87 21.17 -23.73
C HIS A 25 30.66 22.10 -23.48
N GLY A 26 29.79 21.73 -22.53
CA GLY A 26 28.62 22.53 -22.15
C GLY A 26 27.39 22.26 -23.01
N GLY A 27 27.43 21.29 -23.93
CA GLY A 27 26.25 20.80 -24.63
C GLY A 27 25.38 19.99 -23.66
N SER A 28 24.06 20.20 -23.68
CA SER A 28 23.14 19.33 -22.97
C SER A 28 21.78 19.22 -23.65
N THR A 29 21.12 18.07 -23.47
CA THR A 29 19.77 17.80 -23.98
C THR A 29 18.98 16.93 -23.02
N TRP A 30 17.70 17.26 -22.83
CA TRP A 30 16.76 16.43 -22.08
C TRP A 30 16.27 15.26 -22.94
N SER A 31 15.88 14.17 -22.27
CA SER A 31 15.15 13.07 -22.91
C SER A 31 13.84 13.56 -23.52
N SER A 32 13.53 13.06 -24.72
CA SER A 32 12.24 13.33 -25.39
C SER A 32 11.07 12.72 -24.61
N GLY A 33 11.26 11.51 -24.10
CA GLY A 33 10.29 10.82 -23.24
C GLY A 33 10.29 11.35 -21.81
N VAL A 34 9.10 11.29 -21.20
CA VAL A 34 8.92 11.32 -19.74
C VAL A 34 8.87 9.86 -19.29
N PHE A 35 9.74 9.51 -18.34
CA PHE A 35 9.70 8.20 -17.69
C PHE A 35 8.89 8.32 -16.41
N GLY A 36 8.23 7.24 -16.02
CA GLY A 36 7.50 7.21 -14.77
C GLY A 36 7.06 5.82 -14.37
N PHE A 37 6.67 5.70 -13.11
CA PHE A 37 5.95 4.53 -12.59
C PHE A 37 4.92 5.01 -11.57
N SER A 38 3.87 4.21 -11.41
CA SER A 38 2.88 4.36 -10.36
C SER A 38 3.00 3.19 -9.39
N VAL A 39 2.95 3.46 -8.09
CA VAL A 39 2.66 2.43 -7.10
C VAL A 39 1.22 2.57 -6.65
N GLN A 40 0.55 1.43 -6.56
CA GLN A 40 -0.72 1.31 -5.89
C GLN A 40 -0.42 0.90 -4.45
N TRP A 41 -0.76 1.78 -3.50
CA TRP A 41 -0.68 1.46 -2.09
C TRP A 41 -1.99 0.77 -1.71
N TYR A 42 -1.92 -0.53 -1.43
CA TYR A 42 -3.03 -1.23 -0.79
C TYR A 42 -2.93 -0.98 0.71
N GLY A 43 -3.88 -0.23 1.27
CA GLY A 43 -3.92 0.02 2.70
C GLY A 43 -4.03 -1.29 3.48
N CYS A 44 -3.41 -1.35 4.66
CA CYS A 44 -3.61 -2.51 5.53
C CYS A 44 -5.11 -2.66 5.87
N GLY A 45 -5.61 -3.89 5.83
CA GLY A 45 -7.01 -4.19 6.09
C GLY A 45 -7.93 -4.07 4.87
N ASP A 46 -7.39 -3.85 3.66
CA ASP A 46 -8.11 -3.91 2.38
C ASP A 46 -7.59 -5.05 1.47
N PRO A 47 -7.71 -6.32 1.90
CA PRO A 47 -7.30 -7.50 1.13
C PRO A 47 -8.04 -7.65 -0.20
N ASN A 48 -9.23 -7.07 -0.35
CA ASN A 48 -10.01 -7.15 -1.58
C ASN A 48 -9.56 -6.08 -2.62
N GLY A 49 -8.95 -5.00 -2.15
CA GLY A 49 -8.37 -3.91 -2.94
C GLY A 49 -9.42 -2.95 -3.51
N ASP A 50 -10.52 -2.72 -2.80
CA ASP A 50 -11.58 -1.76 -3.17
C ASP A 50 -11.44 -0.38 -2.51
N GLU A 51 -10.29 -0.15 -1.87
CA GLU A 51 -9.89 1.09 -1.21
C GLU A 51 -10.71 1.39 0.06
N ARG A 52 -11.42 0.40 0.61
CA ARG A 52 -12.31 0.58 1.76
C ARG A 52 -12.22 -0.60 2.73
N VAL A 53 -11.68 -0.35 3.92
CA VAL A 53 -11.76 -1.33 5.02
C VAL A 53 -13.20 -1.51 5.47
N SER A 54 -13.78 -2.66 5.16
CA SER A 54 -15.20 -2.99 5.33
C SER A 54 -15.39 -4.46 5.72
N VAL A 55 -16.65 -4.88 5.89
CA VAL A 55 -16.95 -6.30 6.14
C VAL A 55 -16.65 -7.19 4.93
N SER A 56 -16.61 -6.62 3.73
CA SER A 56 -16.27 -7.36 2.50
C SER A 56 -14.84 -7.90 2.57
N ASP A 57 -13.94 -7.18 3.21
CA ASP A 57 -12.55 -7.61 3.44
C ASP A 57 -12.43 -8.83 4.34
N ALA A 58 -13.23 -8.85 5.42
CA ALA A 58 -13.28 -9.99 6.30
C ALA A 58 -13.83 -11.24 5.57
N ILE A 59 -14.82 -11.05 4.70
CA ILE A 59 -15.36 -12.13 3.86
C ILE A 59 -14.30 -12.59 2.86
N TYR A 60 -13.57 -11.66 2.24
CA TYR A 60 -12.51 -11.97 1.30
C TYR A 60 -11.39 -12.81 1.94
N LEU A 61 -10.97 -12.49 3.16
CA LEU A 61 -9.99 -13.30 3.90
C LEU A 61 -10.50 -14.71 4.19
N VAL A 62 -11.77 -14.86 4.57
CA VAL A 62 -12.38 -16.18 4.81
C VAL A 62 -12.43 -17.01 3.52
N ASP A 63 -12.76 -16.39 2.39
CA ASP A 63 -12.77 -17.05 1.09
C ASP A 63 -11.36 -17.47 0.64
N TYR A 64 -10.36 -16.62 0.85
CA TYR A 64 -8.94 -16.96 0.63
C TYR A 64 -8.51 -18.14 1.50
N LEU A 65 -8.78 -18.10 2.81
CA LEU A 65 -8.32 -19.13 3.76
C LEU A 65 -8.97 -20.50 3.55
N TYR A 66 -10.24 -20.56 3.15
CA TYR A 66 -11.01 -21.81 3.20
C TYR A 66 -11.66 -22.22 1.88
N ARG A 67 -11.74 -21.33 0.88
CA ARG A 67 -12.48 -21.59 -0.37
C ARG A 67 -11.60 -21.51 -1.62
N GLY A 68 -10.29 -21.34 -1.45
CA GLY A 68 -9.37 -21.16 -2.58
C GLY A 68 -9.61 -19.85 -3.31
N GLY A 69 -10.02 -18.79 -2.58
CA GLY A 69 -10.12 -17.43 -3.10
C GLY A 69 -8.77 -16.90 -3.59
N LEU A 70 -8.81 -15.77 -4.29
CA LEU A 70 -7.59 -15.11 -4.77
C LEU A 70 -6.73 -14.61 -3.61
N ASP A 71 -5.42 -14.55 -3.84
CA ASP A 71 -4.48 -13.98 -2.88
C ASP A 71 -4.89 -12.53 -2.52
N PRO A 72 -4.80 -12.14 -1.23
CA PRO A 72 -5.06 -10.77 -0.80
C PRO A 72 -4.17 -9.75 -1.48
N LYS A 73 -4.74 -8.59 -1.79
CA LYS A 73 -4.00 -7.42 -2.24
C LYS A 73 -3.59 -6.59 -1.01
N GLY A 74 -2.29 -6.49 -0.74
CA GLY A 74 -1.80 -5.78 0.44
C GLY A 74 -1.62 -6.68 1.67
N ASP A 75 -1.57 -6.08 2.85
CA ASP A 75 -1.30 -6.81 4.10
C ASP A 75 -2.57 -7.46 4.65
N ALA A 76 -2.55 -8.79 4.72
CA ALA A 76 -3.64 -9.62 5.22
C ALA A 76 -3.44 -10.03 6.69
N ASP A 77 -2.24 -9.84 7.24
CA ASP A 77 -1.94 -10.01 8.66
C ASP A 77 -2.32 -8.72 9.40
N VAL A 78 -3.63 -8.52 9.53
CA VAL A 78 -4.24 -7.29 10.02
C VAL A 78 -3.97 -7.08 11.50
N ASN A 79 -3.81 -8.16 12.27
CA ASN A 79 -3.48 -8.11 13.69
C ASN A 79 -1.97 -8.09 13.96
N VAL A 80 -1.14 -8.25 12.92
CA VAL A 80 0.33 -8.17 12.94
C VAL A 80 0.98 -9.25 13.82
N ASP A 81 0.38 -10.44 13.87
CA ASP A 81 0.87 -11.57 14.66
C ASP A 81 1.86 -12.46 13.89
N GLY A 82 2.08 -12.17 12.61
CA GLY A 82 2.96 -12.89 11.69
C GLY A 82 2.26 -14.00 10.92
N THR A 83 0.95 -14.20 11.10
CA THR A 83 0.19 -15.27 10.46
C THR A 83 -1.19 -14.80 9.99
N VAL A 84 -1.48 -15.00 8.70
CA VAL A 84 -2.82 -14.74 8.15
C VAL A 84 -3.77 -15.87 8.54
N THR A 85 -4.74 -15.56 9.39
CA THR A 85 -5.73 -16.50 9.91
C THR A 85 -7.12 -15.86 10.02
N THR A 86 -8.11 -16.64 10.49
CA THR A 86 -9.45 -16.11 10.79
C THR A 86 -9.43 -15.02 11.87
N ALA A 87 -8.36 -14.93 12.68
CA ALA A 87 -8.21 -13.85 13.63
C ALA A 87 -8.15 -12.48 12.95
N ASP A 88 -7.54 -12.38 11.77
CA ASP A 88 -7.47 -11.15 10.97
C ASP A 88 -8.84 -10.71 10.46
N ALA A 89 -9.63 -11.66 9.95
CA ALA A 89 -11.01 -11.38 9.54
C ALA A 89 -11.87 -10.89 10.72
N ILE A 90 -11.71 -11.48 11.91
CA ILE A 90 -12.39 -11.03 13.14
C ILE A 90 -11.89 -9.64 13.56
N TYR A 91 -10.60 -9.34 13.36
CA TYR A 91 -10.02 -8.04 13.65
C TYR A 91 -10.69 -6.95 12.80
N ILE A 92 -10.82 -7.17 11.49
CA ILE A 92 -11.52 -6.25 10.57
C ILE A 92 -12.97 -6.02 11.03
N VAL A 93 -13.71 -7.08 11.35
CA VAL A 93 -15.09 -6.97 11.85
C VAL A 93 -15.16 -6.16 13.15
N THR A 94 -14.18 -6.32 14.03
CA THR A 94 -14.09 -5.59 15.30
C THR A 94 -13.79 -4.11 15.07
N TYR A 95 -12.88 -3.79 14.15
CA TYR A 95 -12.63 -2.41 13.73
C TYR A 95 -13.90 -1.77 13.16
N VAL A 96 -14.54 -2.42 12.17
CA VAL A 96 -15.69 -1.88 11.43
C VAL A 96 -16.92 -1.67 12.31
N TYR A 97 -17.22 -2.59 13.23
CA TYR A 97 -18.49 -2.56 13.99
C TYR A 97 -18.36 -2.24 15.47
N ARG A 98 -17.17 -2.36 16.05
CA ARG A 98 -16.97 -2.21 17.50
C ARG A 98 -16.03 -1.08 17.87
N ASN A 99 -15.65 -0.21 16.91
CA ASN A 99 -14.64 0.82 17.09
C ASN A 99 -13.36 0.25 17.70
N GLY A 100 -12.95 -0.94 17.23
CA GLY A 100 -11.66 -1.53 17.58
C GLY A 100 -10.49 -0.70 17.07
N PRO A 101 -9.25 -1.08 17.41
CA PRO A 101 -8.07 -0.43 16.84
C PRO A 101 -8.06 -0.59 15.30
N PRO A 102 -7.45 0.35 14.58
CA PRO A 102 -7.34 0.24 13.13
C PRO A 102 -6.43 -0.94 12.72
N PRO A 103 -6.67 -1.52 11.53
CA PRO A 103 -5.80 -2.53 10.93
C PRO A 103 -4.32 -2.18 11.00
N CYS A 104 -3.47 -3.16 11.31
CA CYS A 104 -2.03 -3.02 11.43
C CYS A 104 -1.53 -2.08 12.56
N GLU A 105 -2.31 -1.89 13.63
CA GLU A 105 -1.83 -1.18 14.83
C GLU A 105 -1.63 -2.09 16.06
N PRO A 106 -0.55 -1.85 16.84
CA PRO A 106 0.45 -0.79 16.66
C PRO A 106 1.47 -1.12 15.56
N ALA A 107 1.91 -0.10 14.80
CA ALA A 107 2.97 -0.25 13.82
C ALA A 107 4.17 -0.98 14.46
N VAL A 108 4.59 -2.10 13.86
CA VAL A 108 5.76 -2.86 14.30
C VAL A 108 6.87 -1.85 14.56
N PRO A 109 7.48 -1.78 15.76
CA PRO A 109 8.59 -0.87 15.97
C PRO A 109 9.67 -1.26 14.97
N SER A 110 9.89 -0.38 13.97
CA SER A 110 10.90 -0.60 12.95
C SER A 110 12.16 -1.06 13.67
N ARG A 111 12.62 -2.28 13.37
CA ARG A 111 13.90 -2.74 13.89
C ARG A 111 14.92 -1.81 13.26
N LYS A 112 15.28 -0.73 13.97
CA LYS A 112 16.46 0.06 13.64
C LYS A 112 17.57 -0.97 13.56
N HIS A 113 18.08 -1.23 12.36
CA HIS A 113 19.26 -2.08 12.18
C HIS A 113 20.31 -1.52 13.14
N ARG A 114 20.51 -2.23 14.26
CA ARG A 114 21.45 -1.80 15.29
C ARG A 114 22.81 -1.88 14.63
N ALA A 115 23.36 -0.73 14.26
CA ALA A 115 24.74 -0.61 13.82
C ALA A 115 25.59 -1.31 14.89
N ARG A 116 26.20 -2.44 14.52
CA ARG A 116 27.24 -3.06 15.33
C ARG A 116 28.39 -2.04 15.34
N LYS A 117 28.65 -1.48 16.53
CA LYS A 117 29.91 -0.79 16.81
C LYS A 117 31.06 -1.78 16.78
#